data_AF-A0A7W8KTH7-F1
#
_entry.id   AF-A0A7W8KTH7-F1
#
_cell.length_a   1.000
_cell.length_b   1.000
_cell.length_c   1.000
_cell.angle_alpha   90.00
_cell.angle_beta   90.00
_cell.angle_gamma   90.00
#
_symmetry.space_group_name_H-M   'P 1'
#
loop_
_entity.id
_entity.type
_entity.pdbx_description
1 polymer ?
#
loop_
_entity_poly.entity_id
_entity_poly.type
_entity_poly.pdbx_seq_one_letter_code
_entity_poly.pdbx_strand_id
1 'polypeptide(L)'
;MKFNSAACEPTPRDDVEKLFPVLFVFFSLANMIVCLGLVMFVQHSVAYMLCALLYAVLITAELHFQIKSPISVSMLGLYVGLTALDYFTEQYEGYAGFIIFAWLSLLSGLLLLWRMPFTAFYSKGRGIRQLHYAISTLWCVVYTSSLLASTLLMPHVSFLIIPYLLCIGCGLLTIFFNFVWFGKRNELQQHFVMGDLSFRRVTTHSADFNRFCHFYAQQTHHSIDDGSGKTEREIADDLAKHERQLGKASHIFIAEHKKKIIGCIRCIVDRRKSSFSMEKDMQVSFDPLRRIGKILYVGRLAVDPIYRDRPDVLNGLFKCFAELALSKDISFVVAESFASRLPTYLKLGFEILFERSKKHHAYMSENHICHPVFLNFSRLIVYRNESNLDKYQFSEFINKYLAERWYKRIALWWLFKPSSHWPWRFSLQQIQTML
;
A
#
# COMPACT_ATOMS: atom_id res chain seq x y z
N MET A 1 29.91 -12.87 -17.59
CA MET A 1 28.90 -12.08 -18.33
C MET A 1 28.80 -10.71 -17.68
N LYS A 2 29.34 -9.66 -18.32
CA LYS A 2 29.22 -8.28 -17.83
C LYS A 2 27.79 -7.81 -18.11
N PHE A 3 26.98 -7.65 -17.07
CA PHE A 3 25.67 -7.02 -17.19
C PHE A 3 25.89 -5.51 -17.27
N ASN A 4 25.64 -4.92 -18.44
CA ASN A 4 25.44 -3.48 -18.57
C ASN A 4 24.10 -3.13 -17.89
N SER A 5 24.11 -2.91 -16.57
CA SER A 5 22.99 -2.34 -15.82
C SER A 5 23.12 -0.83 -15.78
N ALA A 6 23.04 -0.17 -16.92
CA ALA A 6 22.73 1.27 -16.95
C ALA A 6 21.20 1.43 -16.84
N ALA A 7 20.62 0.93 -15.74
CA ALA A 7 19.31 1.40 -15.32
C ALA A 7 19.56 2.78 -14.70
N CYS A 8 19.20 3.83 -15.44
CA CYS A 8 19.35 5.21 -14.98
C CYS A 8 18.78 5.33 -13.55
N GLU A 9 19.59 5.81 -12.60
CA GLU A 9 19.09 6.00 -11.24
C GLU A 9 17.95 7.02 -11.27
N PRO A 10 16.78 6.70 -10.67
CA PRO A 10 15.62 7.57 -10.72
C PRO A 10 15.95 8.94 -10.11
N THR A 11 15.71 10.00 -10.86
CA THR A 11 16.04 11.35 -10.42
C THR A 11 15.03 11.84 -9.38
N PRO A 12 15.39 12.84 -8.54
CA PRO A 12 14.44 13.38 -7.55
C PRO A 12 13.16 13.92 -8.17
N ARG A 13 13.23 14.37 -9.43
CA ARG A 13 12.11 14.90 -10.19
C ARG A 13 11.12 13.79 -10.57
N ASP A 14 11.60 12.65 -11.05
CA ASP A 14 10.77 11.50 -11.42
C ASP A 14 10.00 10.93 -10.21
N ASP A 15 10.60 11.01 -9.03
CA ASP A 15 9.99 10.55 -7.80
C ASP A 15 8.90 11.51 -7.29
N VAL A 16 9.08 12.83 -7.43
CA VAL A 16 8.04 13.82 -7.09
C VAL A 16 6.82 13.65 -7.99
N GLU A 17 7.03 13.49 -9.30
CA GLU A 17 5.95 13.27 -10.27
C GLU A 17 5.11 12.02 -9.96
N LYS A 18 5.71 11.00 -9.31
CA LYS A 18 4.98 9.80 -8.88
C LYS A 18 4.09 10.06 -7.68
N LEU A 19 4.56 10.82 -6.69
CA LEU A 19 3.88 11.03 -5.40
C LEU A 19 2.76 12.07 -5.50
N PHE A 20 2.94 13.08 -6.35
CA PHE A 20 2.05 14.23 -6.47
C PHE A 20 0.60 13.90 -6.92
N PRO A 21 0.32 12.89 -7.76
CA PRO A 21 -1.03 12.41 -8.07
C PRO A 21 -1.91 12.13 -6.85
N VAL A 22 -1.32 11.72 -5.71
CA VAL A 22 -2.07 11.46 -4.47
C VAL A 22 -2.62 12.75 -3.85
N LEU A 23 -1.92 13.88 -4.01
CA LEU A 23 -2.37 15.18 -3.53
C LEU A 23 -3.56 15.72 -4.29
N PHE A 24 -3.68 15.39 -5.58
CA PHE A 24 -4.79 15.89 -6.39
C PHE A 24 -6.15 15.43 -5.88
N VAL A 25 -6.24 14.30 -5.18
CA VAL A 25 -7.48 13.89 -4.51
C VAL A 25 -7.86 14.91 -3.41
N PHE A 26 -6.88 15.38 -2.63
CA PHE A 26 -7.09 16.38 -1.58
C PHE A 26 -7.29 17.79 -2.16
N PHE A 27 -6.51 18.18 -3.18
CA PHE A 27 -6.68 19.46 -3.85
C PHE A 27 -8.04 19.56 -4.54
N SER A 28 -8.49 18.50 -5.21
CA SER A 28 -9.82 18.48 -5.84
C SER A 28 -10.93 18.58 -4.78
N LEU A 29 -10.78 17.90 -3.64
CA LEU A 29 -11.75 18.00 -2.54
C LEU A 29 -11.75 19.39 -1.89
N ALA A 30 -10.57 19.95 -1.62
CA ALA A 30 -10.43 21.30 -1.08
C ALA A 30 -10.99 22.34 -2.05
N ASN A 31 -10.69 22.20 -3.35
CA ASN A 31 -11.23 23.05 -4.41
C ASN A 31 -12.76 23.00 -4.43
N MET A 32 -13.35 21.80 -4.36
CA MET A 32 -14.80 21.63 -4.29
C MET A 32 -15.40 22.34 -3.06
N ILE A 33 -14.80 22.19 -1.87
CA ILE A 33 -15.27 22.84 -0.64
C ILE A 33 -15.19 24.37 -0.75
N VAL A 34 -14.07 24.89 -1.27
CA VAL A 34 -13.89 26.34 -1.47
C VAL A 34 -14.87 26.87 -2.49
N CYS A 35 -15.05 26.22 -3.65
CA CYS A 35 -16.02 26.62 -4.67
C CYS A 35 -17.45 26.64 -4.10
N LEU A 36 -17.84 25.61 -3.34
CA LEU A 36 -19.14 25.58 -2.69
C LEU A 36 -19.31 26.70 -1.65
N GLY A 37 -18.27 26.99 -0.86
CA GLY A 37 -18.26 28.10 0.09
C GLY A 37 -18.39 29.46 -0.61
N LEU A 38 -17.66 29.68 -1.71
CA LEU A 38 -17.75 30.91 -2.50
C LEU A 38 -19.17 31.15 -3.01
N VAL A 39 -19.81 30.11 -3.56
CA VAL A 39 -21.19 30.22 -4.06
C VAL A 39 -22.21 30.52 -2.94
N MET A 40 -21.95 30.11 -1.70
CA MET A 40 -22.85 30.39 -0.58
C MET A 40 -22.66 31.76 0.09
N PHE A 41 -21.42 32.27 0.13
CA PHE A 41 -21.09 33.44 0.95
C PHE A 41 -20.68 34.68 0.13
N VAL A 42 -20.45 34.52 -1.17
CA VAL A 42 -20.03 35.60 -2.07
C VAL A 42 -21.13 35.83 -3.10
N GLN A 43 -21.25 37.08 -3.56
CA GLN A 43 -22.16 37.42 -4.65
C GLN A 43 -21.88 36.56 -5.89
N HIS A 44 -22.95 36.05 -6.53
CA HIS A 44 -22.90 35.04 -7.59
C HIS A 44 -21.88 35.36 -8.69
N SER A 45 -21.92 36.59 -9.23
CA SER A 45 -21.01 37.07 -10.27
C SER A 45 -19.53 36.88 -9.93
N VAL A 46 -19.14 37.29 -8.72
CA VAL A 46 -17.77 37.17 -8.23
C VAL A 46 -17.46 35.72 -7.86
N ALA A 47 -18.42 34.98 -7.29
CA ALA A 47 -18.25 33.59 -6.91
C ALA A 47 -17.95 32.69 -8.13
N TYR A 48 -18.66 32.85 -9.25
CA TYR A 48 -18.43 32.05 -10.46
C TYR A 48 -17.08 32.36 -11.10
N MET A 49 -16.68 33.63 -11.14
CA MET A 49 -15.37 34.03 -11.64
C MET A 49 -14.24 33.42 -10.81
N LEU A 50 -14.35 33.47 -9.48
CA LEU A 50 -13.38 32.85 -8.57
C LEU A 50 -13.35 31.33 -8.73
N CYS A 51 -14.51 30.68 -8.87
CA CYS A 51 -14.58 29.24 -9.14
C CYS A 51 -13.90 28.88 -10.47
N ALA A 52 -14.13 29.64 -11.54
CA ALA A 52 -13.47 29.42 -12.82
C ALA A 52 -11.95 29.56 -12.70
N LEU A 53 -11.46 30.59 -12.00
CA LEU A 53 -10.03 30.77 -11.74
C LEU A 53 -9.43 29.59 -10.97
N LEU A 54 -10.11 29.14 -9.92
CA LEU A 54 -9.68 27.99 -9.11
C LEU A 54 -9.59 26.69 -9.95
N TYR A 55 -10.58 26.41 -10.79
CA TYR A 55 -10.52 25.26 -11.70
C TYR A 55 -9.45 25.42 -12.80
N ALA A 56 -9.18 26.64 -13.29
CA ALA A 56 -8.09 26.89 -14.23
C ALA A 56 -6.72 26.60 -13.60
N VAL A 57 -6.52 27.01 -12.34
CA VAL A 57 -5.32 26.68 -11.56
C VAL A 57 -5.21 25.17 -11.33
N LEU A 58 -6.32 24.50 -11.00
CA LEU A 58 -6.34 23.04 -10.82
C LEU A 58 -5.96 22.31 -12.12
N ILE A 59 -6.52 22.70 -13.26
CA ILE A 59 -6.24 22.07 -14.57
C ILE A 59 -4.79 22.31 -15.00
N THR A 60 -4.26 23.51 -14.83
CA THR A 60 -2.86 23.79 -15.16
C THR A 60 -1.91 22.94 -14.32
N ALA A 61 -2.21 22.76 -13.03
CA ALA A 61 -1.50 21.81 -12.18
C ALA A 61 -1.67 20.36 -12.67
N GLU A 62 -2.89 19.90 -12.96
CA GLU A 62 -3.14 18.52 -13.44
C GLU A 62 -2.35 18.23 -14.73
N LEU A 63 -2.36 19.16 -15.69
CA LEU A 63 -1.63 19.03 -16.96
C LEU A 63 -0.11 18.97 -16.75
N HIS A 64 0.42 19.73 -15.79
CA HIS A 64 1.85 19.68 -15.44
C HIS A 64 2.27 18.27 -15.00
N PHE A 65 1.39 17.54 -14.30
CA PHE A 65 1.62 16.16 -13.84
C PHE A 65 1.01 15.09 -14.76
N GLN A 66 0.69 15.45 -16.02
CA GLN A 66 0.12 14.55 -17.04
C GLN A 66 -1.22 13.90 -16.65
N ILE A 67 -1.95 14.51 -15.74
CA ILE A 67 -3.31 14.11 -15.37
C ILE A 67 -4.27 14.90 -16.26
N LYS A 68 -5.27 14.20 -16.83
CA LYS A 68 -6.34 14.82 -17.61
C LYS A 68 -7.67 14.40 -16.99
N SER A 69 -8.21 15.21 -16.10
CA SER A 69 -9.50 14.97 -15.47
C SER A 69 -10.63 15.58 -16.31
N PRO A 70 -11.52 14.77 -16.90
CA PRO A 70 -12.67 15.29 -17.65
C PRO A 70 -13.59 16.13 -16.77
N ILE A 71 -13.67 15.84 -15.47
CA ILE A 71 -14.51 16.59 -14.53
C ILE A 71 -13.95 17.99 -14.30
N SER A 72 -12.64 18.12 -14.05
CA SER A 72 -12.01 19.43 -13.82
C SER A 72 -12.20 20.36 -15.03
N VAL A 73 -11.92 19.85 -16.24
CA VAL A 73 -12.10 20.59 -17.50
C VAL A 73 -13.56 20.97 -17.73
N SER A 74 -14.47 20.05 -17.50
CA SER A 74 -15.91 20.29 -17.69
C SER A 74 -16.47 21.31 -16.70
N MET A 75 -16.03 21.26 -15.44
CA MET A 75 -16.41 22.24 -14.42
C MET A 75 -15.85 23.64 -14.70
N LEU A 76 -14.64 23.76 -15.24
CA LEU A 76 -14.13 25.05 -15.71
C LEU A 76 -15.06 25.64 -16.78
N GLY A 77 -15.39 24.86 -17.81
CA GLY A 77 -16.29 25.29 -18.87
C GLY A 77 -17.67 25.71 -18.33
N LEU A 78 -18.19 24.97 -17.35
CA LEU A 78 -19.45 25.29 -16.70
C LEU A 78 -19.39 26.65 -15.96
N TYR A 79 -18.37 26.89 -15.13
CA TYR A 79 -18.26 28.15 -14.39
C TYR A 79 -18.00 29.35 -15.30
N VAL A 80 -17.22 29.19 -16.37
CA VAL A 80 -17.07 30.23 -17.40
C VAL A 80 -18.41 30.54 -18.06
N GLY A 81 -19.19 29.51 -18.41
CA GLY A 81 -20.53 29.67 -18.98
C GLY A 81 -21.50 30.37 -18.03
N LEU A 82 -21.51 29.98 -16.75
CA LEU A 82 -22.33 30.63 -15.72
C LEU A 82 -21.92 32.09 -15.50
N THR A 83 -20.62 32.41 -15.53
CA THR A 83 -20.13 33.79 -15.39
C THR A 83 -20.56 34.66 -16.57
N ALA A 84 -20.50 34.11 -17.79
CA ALA A 84 -20.98 34.81 -18.99
C ALA A 84 -22.50 35.03 -18.94
N LEU A 85 -23.28 34.00 -18.57
CA LEU A 85 -24.73 34.09 -18.43
C LEU A 85 -25.15 35.13 -17.39
N ASP A 86 -24.48 35.16 -16.24
CA ASP A 86 -24.72 36.13 -15.17
C ASP A 86 -24.47 37.57 -15.64
N TYR A 87 -23.48 37.77 -16.52
CA TYR A 87 -23.20 39.08 -17.12
C TYR A 87 -24.27 39.54 -18.12
N PHE A 88 -24.90 38.61 -18.84
CA PHE A 88 -25.89 38.93 -19.88
C PHE A 88 -27.35 38.89 -19.38
N THR A 89 -27.64 38.20 -18.28
CA THR A 89 -29.01 37.90 -17.84
C THR A 89 -29.12 37.64 -16.34
N GLU A 90 -30.03 38.32 -15.64
CA GLU A 90 -30.27 38.13 -14.18
C GLU A 90 -31.25 36.97 -13.85
N GLN A 91 -31.86 36.32 -14.85
CA GLN A 91 -32.98 35.39 -14.64
C GLN A 91 -32.62 34.02 -14.03
N TYR A 92 -31.33 33.73 -13.80
CA TYR A 92 -30.86 32.38 -13.48
C TYR A 92 -30.23 32.22 -12.08
N GLU A 93 -30.18 33.28 -11.27
CA GLU A 93 -29.48 33.30 -9.97
C GLU A 93 -29.97 32.22 -9.00
N GLY A 94 -31.24 31.80 -9.08
CA GLY A 94 -31.81 30.74 -8.25
C GLY A 94 -31.55 29.30 -8.72
N TYR A 95 -31.13 29.09 -9.97
CA TYR A 95 -31.05 27.76 -10.60
C TYR A 95 -29.63 27.22 -10.73
N ALA A 96 -28.60 27.97 -10.31
CA ALA A 96 -27.20 27.56 -10.47
C ALA A 96 -26.88 26.20 -9.83
N GLY A 97 -27.42 25.92 -8.63
CA GLY A 97 -27.27 24.62 -7.98
C GLY A 97 -27.85 23.47 -8.81
N PHE A 98 -29.04 23.65 -9.37
CA PHE A 98 -29.66 22.68 -10.27
C PHE A 98 -28.79 22.43 -11.51
N ILE A 99 -28.32 23.49 -12.17
CA ILE A 99 -27.48 23.39 -13.37
C ILE A 99 -26.19 22.61 -13.06
N ILE A 100 -25.51 22.96 -11.96
CA ILE A 100 -24.25 22.32 -11.55
C ILE A 100 -24.45 20.84 -11.24
N PHE A 101 -25.44 20.49 -10.40
CA PHE A 101 -25.66 19.09 -10.03
C PHE A 101 -26.24 18.24 -11.16
N ALA A 102 -27.05 18.84 -12.06
CA ALA A 102 -27.53 18.16 -13.27
C ALA A 102 -26.34 17.80 -14.17
N TRP A 103 -25.44 18.75 -14.38
CA TRP A 103 -24.24 18.55 -15.18
C TRP A 103 -23.29 17.52 -14.57
N LEU A 104 -23.03 17.59 -13.26
CA LEU A 104 -22.17 16.63 -12.56
C LEU A 104 -22.77 15.21 -12.55
N SER A 105 -24.08 15.08 -12.32
CA SER A 105 -24.77 13.78 -12.36
C SER A 105 -24.69 13.18 -13.77
N LEU A 106 -24.97 13.96 -14.81
CA LEU A 106 -24.89 13.52 -16.20
C LEU A 106 -23.46 13.11 -16.59
N LEU A 107 -22.47 13.95 -16.29
CA LEU A 107 -21.07 13.68 -16.62
C LEU A 107 -20.53 12.45 -15.90
N SER A 108 -20.78 12.34 -14.59
CA SER A 108 -20.34 11.18 -13.80
C SER A 108 -21.04 9.89 -14.23
N GLY A 109 -22.34 9.95 -14.56
CA GLY A 109 -23.11 8.84 -15.10
C GLY A 109 -22.58 8.37 -16.46
N LEU A 110 -22.33 9.29 -17.41
CA LEU A 110 -21.77 8.96 -18.72
C LEU A 110 -20.38 8.33 -18.62
N LEU A 111 -19.51 8.87 -17.76
CA LEU A 111 -18.17 8.31 -17.52
C LEU A 111 -18.24 6.88 -16.94
N LEU A 112 -19.18 6.63 -16.02
CA LEU A 112 -19.42 5.28 -15.49
C LEU A 112 -19.94 4.32 -16.58
N LEU A 113 -20.87 4.77 -17.43
CA LEU A 113 -21.41 3.97 -18.55
C LEU A 113 -20.30 3.61 -19.56
N TRP A 114 -19.38 4.53 -19.83
CA TRP A 114 -18.19 4.30 -20.67
C TRP A 114 -17.07 3.52 -19.97
N ARG A 115 -17.34 2.95 -18.79
CA ARG A 115 -16.37 2.14 -18.03
C ARG A 115 -15.10 2.92 -17.63
N MET A 116 -15.22 4.23 -17.49
CA MET A 116 -14.15 5.14 -17.10
C MET A 116 -14.46 5.78 -15.74
N PRO A 117 -14.23 5.09 -14.61
CA PRO A 117 -14.44 5.69 -13.30
C PRO A 117 -13.51 6.89 -13.14
N PHE A 118 -14.07 8.08 -12.97
CA PHE A 118 -13.30 9.32 -13.00
C PHE A 118 -12.23 9.42 -11.91
N THR A 119 -12.40 8.71 -10.79
CA THR A 119 -11.39 8.70 -9.73
C THR A 119 -10.13 7.91 -10.12
N ALA A 120 -10.18 7.09 -11.18
CA ALA A 120 -9.03 6.35 -11.68
C ALA A 120 -8.02 7.23 -12.45
N PHE A 121 -8.41 8.43 -12.88
CA PHE A 121 -7.49 9.37 -13.55
C PHE A 121 -6.35 9.81 -12.60
N TYR A 122 -6.60 9.82 -11.29
CA TYR A 122 -5.63 10.17 -10.25
C TYR A 122 -4.80 8.96 -9.75
N SER A 123 -5.01 7.76 -10.31
CA SER A 123 -4.33 6.52 -9.89
C SER A 123 -3.83 5.65 -11.06
N LYS A 124 -3.58 6.28 -12.22
CA LYS A 124 -3.22 5.61 -13.47
C LYS A 124 -2.12 4.57 -13.28
N GLY A 125 -2.41 3.31 -13.66
CA GLY A 125 -1.47 2.19 -13.59
C GLY A 125 -1.22 1.61 -12.20
N ARG A 126 -1.86 2.11 -11.14
CA ARG A 126 -1.70 1.65 -9.74
C ARG A 126 -3.02 1.38 -9.03
N GLY A 127 -4.11 1.97 -9.51
CA GLY A 127 -5.43 1.87 -8.88
C GLY A 127 -6.16 0.53 -9.11
N ILE A 128 -6.86 0.02 -8.08
CA ILE A 128 -7.86 -1.01 -8.30
C ILE A 128 -9.10 -0.42 -8.94
N ARG A 129 -9.47 -0.96 -10.10
CA ARG A 129 -10.72 -0.62 -10.80
C ARG A 129 -11.94 -0.70 -9.88
N GLN A 130 -12.13 -1.81 -9.14
CA GLN A 130 -13.28 -1.98 -8.24
C GLN A 130 -13.43 -0.86 -7.20
N LEU A 131 -12.33 -0.38 -6.61
CA LEU A 131 -12.33 0.75 -5.68
C LEU A 131 -12.81 2.02 -6.37
N HIS A 132 -12.24 2.32 -7.54
CA HIS A 132 -12.59 3.52 -8.29
C HIS A 132 -14.01 3.50 -8.83
N TYR A 133 -14.53 2.33 -9.24
CA TYR A 133 -15.94 2.17 -9.57
C TYR A 133 -16.83 2.44 -8.36
N ALA A 134 -16.56 1.82 -7.21
CA ALA A 134 -17.37 2.04 -6.01
C ALA A 134 -17.42 3.52 -5.60
N ILE A 135 -16.27 4.19 -5.62
CA ILE A 135 -16.19 5.63 -5.30
C ILE A 135 -16.90 6.48 -6.36
N SER A 136 -16.66 6.24 -7.65
CA SER A 136 -17.31 7.02 -8.71
C SER A 136 -18.83 6.80 -8.72
N THR A 137 -19.32 5.59 -8.43
CA THR A 137 -20.75 5.31 -8.24
C THR A 137 -21.30 6.06 -7.02
N LEU A 138 -20.58 6.07 -5.90
CA LEU A 138 -20.99 6.84 -4.71
C LEU A 138 -21.16 8.33 -5.04
N TRP A 139 -20.20 8.93 -5.74
CA TRP A 139 -20.29 10.32 -6.20
C TRP A 139 -21.47 10.54 -7.16
N CYS A 140 -21.70 9.64 -8.11
CA CYS A 140 -22.85 9.74 -9.03
C CYS A 140 -24.18 9.72 -8.27
N VAL A 141 -24.32 8.85 -7.26
CA VAL A 141 -25.52 8.81 -6.40
C VAL A 141 -25.65 10.12 -5.63
N VAL A 142 -24.57 10.61 -5.03
CA VAL A 142 -24.56 11.86 -4.28
C VAL A 142 -24.93 13.06 -5.16
N TYR A 143 -24.36 13.19 -6.36
CA TYR A 143 -24.74 14.26 -7.29
C TYR A 143 -26.21 14.19 -7.71
N THR A 144 -26.74 12.98 -7.93
CA THR A 144 -28.15 12.78 -8.27
C THR A 144 -29.08 13.10 -7.10
N SER A 145 -28.71 12.73 -5.87
CA SER A 145 -29.44 13.10 -4.66
C SER A 145 -29.37 14.60 -4.38
N SER A 146 -28.21 15.23 -4.62
CA SER A 146 -28.04 16.67 -4.54
C SER A 146 -28.91 17.40 -5.55
N LEU A 147 -28.97 16.92 -6.80
CA LEU A 147 -29.88 17.43 -7.83
C LEU A 147 -31.34 17.36 -7.38
N LEU A 148 -31.77 16.20 -6.86
CA LEU A 148 -33.13 16.01 -6.37
C LEU A 148 -33.44 16.90 -5.15
N ALA A 149 -32.49 17.10 -4.25
CA ALA A 149 -32.63 18.02 -3.13
C ALA A 149 -32.75 19.46 -3.61
N SER A 150 -31.94 19.86 -4.60
CA SER A 150 -32.00 21.20 -5.19
C SER A 150 -33.32 21.46 -5.94
N THR A 151 -33.97 20.45 -6.54
CA THR A 151 -35.28 20.62 -7.18
C THR A 151 -36.44 20.62 -6.20
N LEU A 152 -36.47 19.70 -5.25
CA LEU A 152 -37.62 19.50 -4.36
C LEU A 152 -37.68 20.48 -3.19
N LEU A 153 -36.55 21.01 -2.76
CA LEU A 153 -36.49 21.87 -1.57
C LEU A 153 -36.48 23.35 -1.91
N MET A 154 -36.40 23.73 -3.18
CA MET A 154 -36.51 25.13 -3.57
C MET A 154 -37.91 25.64 -3.23
N PRO A 155 -38.07 26.79 -2.54
CA PRO A 155 -37.05 27.81 -2.21
C PRO A 155 -36.48 27.75 -0.78
N HIS A 156 -36.74 26.71 0.00
CA HIS A 156 -36.30 26.60 1.40
C HIS A 156 -34.77 26.50 1.52
N VAL A 157 -34.13 27.26 2.42
CA VAL A 157 -32.66 27.33 2.63
C VAL A 157 -31.93 25.97 2.64
N SER A 158 -32.63 24.91 3.06
CA SER A 158 -32.18 23.52 2.96
C SER A 158 -31.72 23.09 1.56
N PHE A 159 -32.20 23.72 0.48
CA PHE A 159 -31.80 23.45 -0.90
C PHE A 159 -30.29 23.72 -1.14
N LEU A 160 -29.67 24.60 -0.34
CA LEU A 160 -28.23 24.89 -0.37
C LEU A 160 -27.45 23.97 0.57
N ILE A 161 -27.96 23.77 1.78
CA ILE A 161 -27.23 23.08 2.87
C ILE A 161 -27.13 21.58 2.61
N ILE A 162 -28.21 20.94 2.14
CA ILE A 162 -28.24 19.48 2.00
C ILE A 162 -27.25 18.98 0.94
N PRO A 163 -27.22 19.52 -0.29
CA PRO A 163 -26.22 19.15 -1.28
C PRO A 163 -24.78 19.34 -0.79
N TYR A 164 -24.52 20.40 -0.02
CA TYR A 164 -23.21 20.68 0.56
C TYR A 164 -22.77 19.60 1.54
N LEU A 165 -23.63 19.24 2.50
CA LEU A 165 -23.35 18.19 3.47
C LEU A 165 -23.15 16.83 2.80
N LEU A 166 -23.95 16.52 1.77
CA LEU A 166 -23.81 15.29 0.99
C LEU A 166 -22.44 15.22 0.27
N CYS A 167 -22.01 16.32 -0.36
CA CYS A 167 -20.72 16.37 -1.06
C CYS A 167 -19.53 16.25 -0.08
N ILE A 168 -19.58 16.91 1.08
CA ILE A 168 -18.55 16.76 2.12
C ILE A 168 -18.51 15.32 2.65
N GLY A 169 -19.67 14.76 2.99
CA GLY A 169 -19.77 13.38 3.45
C GLY A 169 -19.19 12.39 2.44
N CYS A 170 -19.49 12.58 1.15
CA CYS A 170 -18.92 11.78 0.06
C CYS A 170 -17.41 11.93 -0.06
N GLY A 171 -16.90 13.16 0.11
CA GLY A 171 -15.46 13.44 0.16
C GLY A 171 -14.75 12.70 1.29
N LEU A 172 -15.31 12.74 2.50
CA LEU A 172 -14.78 12.04 3.67
C LEU A 172 -14.81 10.51 3.47
N LEU A 173 -15.90 9.97 2.92
CA LEU A 173 -15.99 8.55 2.57
C LEU A 173 -14.98 8.16 1.49
N THR A 174 -14.74 9.03 0.50
CA THR A 174 -13.71 8.83 -0.52
C THR A 174 -12.32 8.72 0.12
N ILE A 175 -11.97 9.62 1.05
CA ILE A 175 -10.72 9.54 1.80
C ILE A 175 -10.66 8.23 2.61
N PHE A 176 -11.75 7.87 3.29
CA PHE A 176 -11.83 6.65 4.08
C PHE A 176 -11.57 5.39 3.23
N PHE A 177 -12.21 5.26 2.06
CA PHE A 177 -12.02 4.11 1.18
C PHE A 177 -10.63 4.06 0.54
N ASN A 178 -10.02 5.21 0.23
CA ASN A 178 -8.69 5.25 -0.38
C ASN A 178 -7.56 4.97 0.63
N PHE A 179 -7.73 5.41 1.89
CA PHE A 179 -6.65 5.41 2.87
C PHE A 179 -6.85 4.43 4.01
N VAL A 180 -8.08 4.02 4.33
CA VAL A 180 -8.36 3.23 5.54
C VAL A 180 -8.77 1.81 5.17
N TRP A 181 -9.95 1.65 4.57
CA TRP A 181 -10.59 0.35 4.45
C TRP A 181 -11.50 0.24 3.22
N PHE A 182 -11.48 -0.91 2.53
CA PHE A 182 -12.35 -1.19 1.40
C PHE A 182 -12.80 -2.67 1.39
N GLY A 183 -13.60 -3.08 2.36
CA GLY A 183 -14.15 -4.43 2.43
C GLY A 183 -13.17 -5.48 2.98
N LYS A 184 -13.70 -6.49 3.68
CA LYS A 184 -12.92 -7.60 4.28
C LYS A 184 -12.11 -8.41 3.26
N ARG A 185 -12.59 -8.51 2.01
CA ARG A 185 -11.90 -9.25 0.94
C ARG A 185 -10.56 -8.62 0.54
N ASN A 186 -10.42 -7.32 0.75
CA ASN A 186 -9.23 -6.55 0.39
C ASN A 186 -8.30 -6.29 1.58
N GLU A 187 -8.63 -6.79 2.78
CA GLU A 187 -7.72 -6.78 3.92
C GLU A 187 -6.68 -7.91 3.81
N LEU A 188 -5.74 -7.94 4.77
CA LEU A 188 -4.81 -9.06 4.92
C LEU A 188 -5.59 -10.37 5.12
N GLN A 189 -5.49 -11.27 4.14
CA GLN A 189 -6.20 -12.54 4.18
C GLN A 189 -5.58 -13.45 5.24
N GLN A 190 -6.34 -13.74 6.31
CA GLN A 190 -5.88 -14.65 7.36
C GLN A 190 -5.88 -16.12 6.90
N HIS A 191 -6.69 -16.43 5.89
CA HIS A 191 -6.77 -17.73 5.23
C HIS A 191 -7.04 -17.53 3.73
N PHE A 192 -6.30 -18.23 2.87
CA PHE A 192 -6.57 -18.30 1.44
C PHE A 192 -6.15 -19.66 0.87
N VAL A 193 -6.68 -19.99 -0.31
CA VAL A 193 -6.40 -21.25 -1.01
C VAL A 193 -5.77 -20.93 -2.36
N MET A 194 -4.76 -21.72 -2.74
CA MET A 194 -4.10 -21.65 -4.04
C MET A 194 -3.93 -23.07 -4.56
N GLY A 195 -4.74 -23.45 -5.56
CA GLY A 195 -4.82 -24.84 -6.02
C GLY A 195 -5.28 -25.79 -4.91
N ASP A 196 -4.47 -26.80 -4.63
CA ASP A 196 -4.66 -27.82 -3.59
C ASP A 196 -4.10 -27.40 -2.20
N LEU A 197 -3.50 -26.22 -2.11
CA LEU A 197 -2.82 -25.72 -0.92
C LEU A 197 -3.67 -24.70 -0.16
N SER A 198 -3.75 -24.85 1.16
CA SER A 198 -4.34 -23.85 2.06
C SER A 198 -3.24 -23.11 2.81
N PHE A 199 -3.33 -21.79 2.86
CA PHE A 199 -2.44 -20.92 3.62
C PHE A 199 -3.23 -20.25 4.72
N ARG A 200 -2.72 -20.30 5.96
CA ARG A 200 -3.40 -19.68 7.09
C ARG A 200 -2.46 -19.12 8.13
N ARG A 201 -2.93 -18.09 8.81
CA ARG A 201 -2.25 -17.54 9.98
C ARG A 201 -2.55 -18.39 11.21
N VAL A 202 -1.51 -18.68 11.96
CA VAL A 202 -1.57 -19.37 13.26
C VAL A 202 -1.30 -18.35 14.36
N THR A 203 -2.09 -18.40 15.42
CA THR A 203 -1.89 -17.58 16.62
C THR A 203 -1.25 -18.43 17.72
N THR A 204 -0.49 -17.79 18.61
CA THR A 204 0.21 -18.46 19.73
C THR A 204 -0.70 -19.19 20.72
N HIS A 205 -2.01 -18.91 20.68
CA HIS A 205 -3.04 -19.52 21.53
C HIS A 205 -3.85 -20.61 20.82
N SER A 206 -3.62 -20.82 19.51
CA SER A 206 -4.35 -21.84 18.75
C SER A 206 -3.74 -23.23 18.97
N ALA A 207 -4.56 -24.27 18.90
CA ALA A 207 -4.10 -25.66 18.97
C ALA A 207 -3.08 -26.00 17.87
N ASP A 208 -3.16 -25.32 16.72
CA ASP A 208 -2.24 -25.48 15.60
C ASP A 208 -0.85 -24.88 15.83
N PHE A 209 -0.68 -24.05 16.86
CA PHE A 209 0.61 -23.46 17.20
C PHE A 209 1.64 -24.54 17.58
N ASN A 210 1.24 -25.53 18.38
CA ASN A 210 2.12 -26.63 18.74
C ASN A 210 2.50 -27.46 17.51
N ARG A 211 1.55 -27.66 16.57
CA ARG A 211 1.82 -28.35 15.30
C ARG A 211 2.85 -27.60 14.45
N PHE A 212 2.77 -26.27 14.43
CA PHE A 212 3.80 -25.42 13.80
C PHE A 212 5.17 -25.59 14.47
N CYS A 213 5.23 -25.57 15.80
CA CYS A 213 6.50 -25.71 16.54
C CYS A 213 7.18 -27.04 16.24
N HIS A 214 6.43 -28.15 16.29
CA HIS A 214 6.95 -29.48 15.92
C HIS A 214 7.37 -29.54 14.46
N PHE A 215 6.56 -29.02 13.54
CA PHE A 215 6.91 -28.99 12.11
C PHE A 215 8.24 -28.24 11.89
N TYR A 216 8.39 -27.05 12.46
CA TYR A 216 9.62 -26.28 12.30
C TYR A 216 10.83 -27.02 12.90
N ALA A 217 10.68 -27.57 14.12
CA ALA A 217 11.73 -28.33 14.79
C ALA A 217 12.18 -29.55 13.95
N GLN A 218 11.25 -30.28 13.32
CA GLN A 218 11.60 -31.39 12.40
C GLN A 218 12.42 -30.93 11.21
N GLN A 219 12.08 -29.78 10.64
CA GLN A 219 12.79 -29.25 9.47
C GLN A 219 14.18 -28.71 9.81
N THR A 220 14.43 -28.31 11.06
CA THR A 220 15.73 -27.83 11.53
C THR A 220 16.58 -28.92 12.16
N HIS A 221 15.99 -29.89 12.87
CA HIS A 221 16.69 -30.96 13.59
C HIS A 221 17.65 -31.75 12.70
N HIS A 222 17.23 -32.12 11.49
CA HIS A 222 18.11 -32.83 10.53
C HIS A 222 19.23 -31.97 9.93
N SER A 223 19.17 -30.65 10.09
CA SER A 223 20.27 -29.74 9.71
C SER A 223 21.20 -29.45 10.89
N ILE A 224 20.83 -29.87 12.11
CA ILE A 224 21.58 -29.73 13.37
C ILE A 224 22.33 -31.05 13.60
N ASP A 225 23.41 -31.26 12.84
CA ASP A 225 24.34 -32.38 13.07
C ASP A 225 25.61 -31.87 13.80
N ASP A 226 25.41 -30.95 14.75
CA ASP A 226 26.49 -30.12 15.32
C ASP A 226 26.61 -30.23 16.86
N GLY A 227 26.43 -31.45 17.40
CA GLY A 227 26.86 -31.79 18.77
C GLY A 227 26.11 -31.13 19.93
N SER A 228 25.01 -30.40 19.68
CA SER A 228 24.24 -29.70 20.73
C SER A 228 23.36 -30.62 21.60
N GLY A 229 23.13 -31.87 21.18
CA GLY A 229 22.39 -32.89 21.94
C GLY A 229 20.90 -32.61 22.16
N LYS A 230 20.35 -31.51 21.65
CA LYS A 230 18.96 -31.14 21.86
C LYS A 230 18.00 -32.02 21.06
N THR A 231 16.98 -32.54 21.73
CA THR A 231 15.92 -33.31 21.07
C THR A 231 14.98 -32.40 20.26
N GLU A 232 14.31 -32.95 19.23
CA GLU A 232 13.27 -32.23 18.47
C GLU A 232 12.22 -31.56 19.38
N ARG A 233 11.87 -32.22 20.49
CA ARG A 233 10.91 -31.71 21.47
C ARG A 233 11.44 -30.48 22.21
N GLU A 234 12.70 -30.49 22.63
CA GLU A 234 13.32 -29.34 23.29
C GLU A 234 13.38 -28.12 22.38
N ILE A 235 13.72 -28.33 21.09
CA ILE A 235 13.71 -27.25 20.08
C ILE A 235 12.29 -26.70 19.94
N ALA A 236 11.27 -27.56 19.85
CA ALA A 236 9.88 -27.14 19.73
C ALA A 236 9.38 -26.35 20.97
N ASP A 237 9.78 -26.76 22.18
CA ASP A 237 9.40 -26.10 23.43
C ASP A 237 10.09 -24.74 23.61
N ASP A 238 11.39 -24.65 23.30
CA ASP A 238 12.15 -23.40 23.26
C ASP A 238 11.51 -22.41 22.25
N LEU A 239 11.15 -22.92 21.07
CA LEU A 239 10.45 -22.16 20.03
C LEU A 239 9.11 -21.61 20.54
N ALA A 240 8.31 -22.47 21.19
CA ALA A 240 7.00 -22.13 21.71
C ALA A 240 7.11 -21.04 22.79
N LYS A 241 8.08 -21.14 23.69
CA LYS A 241 8.35 -20.14 24.74
C LYS A 241 8.73 -18.80 24.13
N HIS A 242 9.65 -18.78 23.17
CA HIS A 242 10.09 -17.55 22.51
C HIS A 242 8.96 -16.86 21.76
N GLU A 243 8.16 -17.59 20.98
CA GLU A 243 7.06 -17.01 20.21
C GLU A 243 5.91 -16.52 21.09
N ARG A 244 5.63 -17.19 22.22
CA ARG A 244 4.67 -16.70 23.22
C ARG A 244 5.12 -15.39 23.87
N GLN A 245 6.42 -15.23 24.16
CA GLN A 245 6.98 -13.97 24.66
C GLN A 245 6.87 -12.84 23.64
N LEU A 246 7.01 -13.17 22.35
CA LEU A 246 6.76 -12.19 21.29
C LEU A 246 5.26 -11.82 21.23
N GLY A 247 4.33 -12.75 21.44
CA GLY A 247 2.91 -12.44 21.48
C GLY A 247 2.43 -11.76 20.18
N LYS A 248 1.72 -10.63 20.28
CA LYS A 248 1.01 -10.00 19.15
C LYS A 248 1.88 -9.52 18.00
N ALA A 249 3.19 -9.30 18.19
CA ALA A 249 4.04 -8.84 17.10
C ALA A 249 4.59 -9.98 16.24
N SER A 250 4.43 -11.24 16.68
CA SER A 250 4.74 -12.40 15.84
C SER A 250 3.53 -12.78 14.98
N HIS A 251 3.78 -12.94 13.70
CA HIS A 251 2.83 -13.37 12.69
C HIS A 251 3.36 -14.64 12.03
N ILE A 252 2.76 -15.77 12.39
CA ILE A 252 3.12 -17.08 11.86
C ILE A 252 2.11 -17.47 10.79
N PHE A 253 2.60 -17.86 9.62
CA PHE A 253 1.79 -18.41 8.55
C PHE A 253 2.26 -19.83 8.24
N ILE A 254 1.32 -20.70 7.96
CA ILE A 254 1.57 -22.09 7.56
C ILE A 254 0.91 -22.38 6.22
N ALA A 255 1.53 -23.28 5.47
CA ALA A 255 0.99 -23.90 4.27
C ALA A 255 0.57 -25.34 4.60
N GLU A 256 -0.62 -25.73 4.17
CA GLU A 256 -1.20 -27.04 4.41
C GLU A 256 -1.62 -27.71 3.10
N HIS A 257 -1.34 -29.01 3.00
CA HIS A 257 -1.86 -29.88 1.94
C HIS A 257 -2.46 -31.13 2.59
N LYS A 258 -3.71 -31.47 2.25
CA LYS A 258 -4.46 -32.58 2.86
C LYS A 258 -4.43 -32.58 4.41
N LYS A 259 -4.59 -31.39 5.01
CA LYS A 259 -4.55 -31.14 6.48
C LYS A 259 -3.20 -31.37 7.16
N LYS A 260 -2.12 -31.65 6.42
CA LYS A 260 -0.74 -31.71 6.94
C LYS A 260 -0.05 -30.38 6.69
N ILE A 261 0.70 -29.86 7.68
CA ILE A 261 1.58 -28.71 7.50
C ILE A 261 2.75 -29.13 6.61
N ILE A 262 2.96 -28.39 5.53
CA ILE A 262 4.03 -28.63 4.55
C ILE A 262 5.01 -27.47 4.44
N GLY A 263 4.69 -26.32 5.06
CA GLY A 263 5.59 -25.17 5.10
C GLY A 263 5.15 -24.12 6.11
N CYS A 264 6.08 -23.25 6.49
CA CYS A 264 5.81 -22.15 7.39
C CYS A 264 6.72 -20.95 7.11
N ILE A 265 6.27 -19.77 7.53
CA ILE A 265 7.05 -18.53 7.54
C ILE A 265 6.65 -17.71 8.76
N ARG A 266 7.61 -17.14 9.47
CA ARG A 266 7.36 -16.28 10.63
C ARG A 266 7.83 -14.86 10.36
N CYS A 267 6.95 -13.91 10.57
CA CYS A 267 7.22 -12.49 10.42
C CYS A 267 7.08 -11.79 11.79
N ILE A 268 8.09 -11.04 12.21
CA ILE A 268 8.02 -10.16 13.38
C ILE A 268 7.91 -8.72 12.90
N VAL A 269 6.82 -8.06 13.26
CA VAL A 269 6.67 -6.61 13.05
C VAL A 269 7.49 -5.87 14.10
N ASP A 270 8.31 -4.92 13.66
CA ASP A 270 9.18 -4.14 14.54
C ASP A 270 8.44 -3.50 15.72
N ARG A 271 9.07 -3.52 16.88
CA ARG A 271 8.63 -2.78 18.07
C ARG A 271 9.72 -1.79 18.37
N ARG A 272 9.37 -0.49 18.34
CA ARG A 272 10.28 0.65 18.51
C ARG A 272 11.24 0.61 19.73
N LYS A 273 11.07 -0.32 20.67
CA LYS A 273 11.87 -0.46 21.90
C LYS A 273 12.50 -1.84 22.08
N SER A 274 12.43 -2.73 21.09
CA SER A 274 13.04 -4.06 21.17
C SER A 274 13.83 -4.37 19.91
N SER A 275 15.11 -4.66 20.07
CA SER A 275 15.94 -5.21 19.01
C SER A 275 15.45 -6.61 18.60
N PHE A 276 15.55 -6.91 17.31
CA PHE A 276 15.41 -8.28 16.83
C PHE A 276 16.56 -9.14 17.36
N SER A 277 16.36 -10.46 17.45
CA SER A 277 17.44 -11.39 17.79
C SER A 277 18.63 -11.23 16.83
N MET A 278 18.34 -11.05 15.54
CA MET A 278 19.32 -10.76 14.49
C MET A 278 20.27 -9.60 14.82
N GLU A 279 19.74 -8.50 15.37
CA GLU A 279 20.54 -7.32 15.72
C GLU A 279 21.55 -7.62 16.82
N LYS A 280 21.14 -8.42 17.81
CA LYS A 280 22.00 -8.84 18.92
C LYS A 280 23.09 -9.79 18.42
N ASP A 281 22.72 -10.74 17.57
CA ASP A 281 23.63 -11.76 17.08
C ASP A 281 24.71 -11.15 16.16
N MET A 282 24.38 -10.14 15.34
CA MET A 282 25.35 -9.44 14.46
C MET A 282 26.08 -8.28 15.13
N GLN A 283 25.65 -7.88 16.33
CA GLN A 283 26.09 -6.66 16.99
C GLN A 283 25.86 -5.40 16.13
N VAL A 284 24.70 -5.33 15.46
CA VAL A 284 24.27 -4.18 14.64
C VAL A 284 22.99 -3.59 15.21
N SER A 285 22.74 -2.30 14.98
CA SER A 285 21.48 -1.65 15.37
C SER A 285 20.68 -1.22 14.16
N PHE A 286 19.42 -1.64 14.07
CA PHE A 286 18.51 -1.17 13.03
C PHE A 286 17.80 0.14 13.39
N ASP A 287 18.14 0.79 14.51
CA ASP A 287 17.53 2.05 14.91
C ASP A 287 17.61 3.17 13.86
N PRO A 288 18.70 3.32 13.09
CA PRO A 288 18.76 4.26 11.98
C PRO A 288 17.70 3.97 10.92
N LEU A 289 17.49 2.69 10.57
CA LEU A 289 16.43 2.28 9.65
C LEU A 289 15.04 2.51 10.24
N ARG A 290 14.84 2.30 11.56
CA ARG A 290 13.57 2.56 12.25
C ARG A 290 13.15 4.03 12.22
N ARG A 291 14.12 4.95 12.16
CA ARG A 291 13.86 6.39 12.00
C ARG A 291 13.35 6.72 10.60
N ILE A 292 13.78 5.97 9.60
CA ILE A 292 13.39 6.14 8.20
C ILE A 292 12.09 5.39 7.90
N GLY A 293 11.85 4.20 8.43
CA GLY A 293 10.67 3.42 8.09
C GLY A 293 10.45 2.23 9.01
N LYS A 294 9.28 1.60 8.91
CA LYS A 294 8.99 0.39 9.69
C LYS A 294 9.72 -0.80 9.10
N ILE A 295 10.19 -1.68 9.97
CA ILE A 295 10.96 -2.87 9.61
C ILE A 295 10.12 -4.13 9.87
N LEU A 296 10.26 -5.13 9.01
CA LEU A 296 9.72 -6.46 9.21
C LEU A 296 10.87 -7.46 9.21
N TYR A 297 10.96 -8.27 10.24
CA TYR A 297 11.91 -9.37 10.28
C TYR A 297 11.21 -10.67 9.86
N VAL A 298 11.68 -11.28 8.79
CA VAL A 298 11.19 -12.56 8.27
C VAL A 298 12.20 -13.63 8.64
N GLY A 299 11.73 -14.69 9.28
CA GLY A 299 12.58 -15.81 9.67
C GLY A 299 11.78 -17.09 9.76
N ARG A 300 12.46 -18.18 10.12
CA ARG A 300 11.84 -19.50 10.30
C ARG A 300 11.01 -19.95 9.09
N LEU A 301 11.46 -19.55 7.90
CA LEU A 301 10.95 -20.09 6.66
C LEU A 301 11.35 -21.56 6.63
N ALA A 302 10.40 -22.49 6.46
CA ALA A 302 10.70 -23.89 6.28
C ALA A 302 9.66 -24.52 5.35
N VAL A 303 10.11 -25.47 4.53
CA VAL A 303 9.26 -26.22 3.59
C VAL A 303 9.71 -27.68 3.63
N ASP A 304 8.73 -28.57 3.77
CA ASP A 304 8.89 -30.03 3.73
C ASP A 304 9.69 -30.40 2.47
N PRO A 305 10.75 -31.23 2.55
CA PRO A 305 11.63 -31.54 1.43
C PRO A 305 10.90 -31.97 0.17
N ILE A 306 9.80 -32.72 0.33
CA ILE A 306 8.99 -33.26 -0.78
C ILE A 306 8.32 -32.13 -1.59
N TYR A 307 8.11 -30.97 -0.98
CA TYR A 307 7.37 -29.85 -1.56
C TYR A 307 8.26 -28.67 -1.98
N ARG A 308 9.59 -28.77 -1.85
CA ARG A 308 10.52 -27.67 -2.15
C ARG A 308 10.54 -27.27 -3.63
N ASP A 309 10.31 -28.24 -4.51
CA ASP A 309 10.28 -28.02 -5.96
C ASP A 309 8.93 -27.47 -6.44
N ARG A 310 7.92 -27.38 -5.57
CA ARG A 310 6.63 -26.75 -5.89
C ARG A 310 6.70 -25.24 -5.65
N PRO A 311 6.75 -24.40 -6.71
CA PRO A 311 6.83 -22.95 -6.55
C PRO A 311 5.60 -22.37 -5.84
N ASP A 312 4.44 -23.01 -5.95
CA ASP A 312 3.18 -22.58 -5.31
C ASP A 312 3.31 -22.43 -3.80
N VAL A 313 4.07 -23.31 -3.13
CA VAL A 313 4.24 -23.29 -1.67
C VAL A 313 5.01 -22.04 -1.25
N LEU A 314 6.16 -21.80 -1.88
CA LEU A 314 6.97 -20.62 -1.61
C LEU A 314 6.26 -19.33 -2.01
N ASN A 315 5.64 -19.29 -3.19
CA ASN A 315 4.89 -18.13 -3.67
C ASN A 315 3.74 -17.77 -2.72
N GLY A 316 3.00 -18.76 -2.21
CA GLY A 316 1.95 -18.53 -1.22
C GLY A 316 2.48 -18.04 0.13
N LEU A 317 3.56 -18.62 0.65
CA LEU A 317 4.21 -18.14 1.87
C LEU A 317 4.75 -16.71 1.69
N PHE A 318 5.26 -16.39 0.51
CA PHE A 318 5.74 -15.05 0.18
C PHE A 318 4.60 -14.03 0.05
N LYS A 319 3.48 -14.43 -0.55
CA LYS A 319 2.25 -13.63 -0.55
C LYS A 319 1.83 -13.28 0.89
N CYS A 320 1.92 -14.22 1.84
CA CYS A 320 1.59 -13.95 3.25
C CYS A 320 2.43 -12.81 3.85
N PHE A 321 3.76 -12.83 3.70
CA PHE A 321 4.59 -11.76 4.26
C PHE A 321 4.40 -10.45 3.49
N ALA A 322 4.19 -10.52 2.17
CA ALA A 322 4.00 -9.35 1.30
C ALA A 322 2.74 -8.57 1.70
N GLU A 323 1.61 -9.27 1.82
CA GLU A 323 0.36 -8.68 2.27
C GLU A 323 0.47 -8.17 3.71
N LEU A 324 1.20 -8.89 4.58
CA LEU A 324 1.45 -8.40 5.94
C LEU A 324 2.26 -7.09 5.90
N ALA A 325 3.32 -7.02 5.10
CA ALA A 325 4.17 -5.84 4.95
C ALA A 325 3.37 -4.64 4.46
N LEU A 326 2.53 -4.83 3.44
CA LEU A 326 1.62 -3.80 2.94
C LEU A 326 0.56 -3.40 3.97
N SER A 327 0.01 -4.36 4.71
CA SER A 327 -1.01 -4.09 5.71
C SER A 327 -0.50 -3.28 6.91
N LYS A 328 0.80 -3.38 7.21
CA LYS A 328 1.46 -2.73 8.35
C LYS A 328 2.28 -1.48 7.98
N ASP A 329 2.26 -1.07 6.72
CA ASP A 329 3.03 0.06 6.20
C ASP A 329 4.55 -0.13 6.41
N ILE A 330 5.03 -1.35 6.15
CA ILE A 330 6.46 -1.71 6.24
C ILE A 330 7.24 -1.10 5.09
N SER A 331 8.43 -0.56 5.40
CA SER A 331 9.33 0.03 4.41
C SER A 331 10.51 -0.88 4.06
N PHE A 332 10.98 -1.67 5.04
CA PHE A 332 12.17 -2.50 4.95
C PHE A 332 11.89 -3.90 5.47
N VAL A 333 12.41 -4.92 4.79
CA VAL A 333 12.32 -6.31 5.23
C VAL A 333 13.73 -6.84 5.44
N VAL A 334 13.99 -7.43 6.60
CA VAL A 334 15.25 -8.10 6.93
C VAL A 334 14.96 -9.58 7.17
N ALA A 335 15.87 -10.45 6.77
CA ALA A 335 15.74 -11.88 7.00
C ALA A 335 17.10 -12.54 7.21
N GLU A 336 17.07 -13.75 7.74
CA GLU A 336 18.20 -14.65 7.82
C GLU A 336 17.95 -15.83 6.87
N SER A 337 18.92 -16.12 6.01
CA SER A 337 18.83 -17.25 5.10
C SER A 337 20.02 -18.19 5.26
N PHE A 338 19.75 -19.49 5.36
CA PHE A 338 20.75 -20.52 5.14
C PHE A 338 21.32 -20.43 3.72
N ALA A 339 22.56 -20.89 3.52
CA ALA A 339 23.22 -20.91 2.22
C ALA A 339 22.40 -21.64 1.15
N SER A 340 21.72 -22.74 1.52
CA SER A 340 20.86 -23.52 0.62
C SER A 340 19.61 -22.76 0.13
N ARG A 341 19.15 -21.74 0.86
CA ARG A 341 17.93 -20.97 0.56
C ARG A 341 18.21 -19.57 0.05
N LEU A 342 19.47 -19.12 0.11
CA LEU A 342 19.89 -17.81 -0.34
C LEU A 342 19.50 -17.52 -1.80
N PRO A 343 19.64 -18.44 -2.77
CA PRO A 343 19.22 -18.19 -4.15
C PRO A 343 17.73 -17.83 -4.28
N THR A 344 16.87 -18.39 -3.43
CA THR A 344 15.44 -18.07 -3.41
C THR A 344 15.20 -16.64 -2.96
N TYR A 345 15.85 -16.21 -1.88
CA TYR A 345 15.76 -14.81 -1.42
C TYR A 345 16.28 -13.83 -2.47
N LEU A 346 17.40 -14.13 -3.12
CA LEU A 346 17.96 -13.28 -4.19
C LEU A 346 17.01 -13.17 -5.39
N LYS A 347 16.34 -14.27 -5.78
CA LYS A 347 15.31 -14.24 -6.84
C LYS A 347 14.12 -13.34 -6.49
N LEU A 348 13.80 -13.17 -5.21
CA LEU A 348 12.74 -12.28 -4.72
C LEU A 348 13.19 -10.82 -4.58
N GLY A 349 14.46 -10.53 -4.88
CA GLY A 349 15.01 -9.17 -4.82
C GLY A 349 15.59 -8.81 -3.46
N PHE A 350 15.77 -9.78 -2.57
CA PHE A 350 16.63 -9.55 -1.43
C PHE A 350 18.08 -9.41 -1.88
N GLU A 351 18.81 -8.58 -1.16
CA GLU A 351 20.24 -8.35 -1.31
C GLU A 351 20.96 -8.83 -0.05
N ILE A 352 22.22 -9.24 -0.17
CA ILE A 352 23.01 -9.69 0.97
C ILE A 352 23.43 -8.45 1.77
N LEU A 353 23.07 -8.39 3.06
CA LEU A 353 23.31 -7.21 3.88
C LEU A 353 24.80 -7.01 4.19
N PHE A 354 25.58 -8.08 4.40
CA PHE A 354 27.03 -8.00 4.58
C PHE A 354 27.73 -9.15 3.85
N GLU A 355 28.79 -8.84 3.10
CA GLU A 355 29.60 -9.85 2.40
C GLU A 355 30.40 -10.72 3.37
N ARG A 356 30.79 -11.91 2.89
CA ARG A 356 31.41 -12.99 3.67
C ARG A 356 32.74 -12.62 4.38
N SER A 357 33.32 -11.47 4.07
CA SER A 357 34.65 -11.06 4.54
C SER A 357 34.65 -10.23 5.83
N LYS A 358 33.50 -9.77 6.32
CA LYS A 358 33.40 -8.98 7.55
C LYS A 358 33.13 -9.87 8.77
N LYS A 359 33.56 -9.43 9.97
CA LYS A 359 33.31 -10.03 11.31
C LYS A 359 31.82 -10.29 11.67
N HIS A 360 30.89 -10.10 10.73
CA HIS A 360 29.44 -10.20 10.90
C HIS A 360 28.85 -11.52 10.39
N HIS A 361 29.69 -12.54 10.15
CA HIS A 361 29.23 -13.93 10.18
C HIS A 361 28.84 -14.28 11.61
N ALA A 362 27.60 -13.95 11.94
CA ALA A 362 27.03 -14.34 13.20
C ALA A 362 26.58 -15.80 13.10
N TYR A 363 26.90 -16.54 14.15
CA TYR A 363 26.17 -17.72 14.56
C TYR A 363 24.76 -17.25 14.92
N MET A 364 23.79 -17.50 14.04
CA MET A 364 22.42 -16.97 14.14
C MET A 364 21.41 -18.09 14.10
N SER A 365 20.35 -17.97 14.90
CA SER A 365 19.34 -19.01 15.06
C SER A 365 19.98 -20.37 15.42
N GLU A 366 20.33 -20.55 16.71
CA GLU A 366 20.85 -21.83 17.24
C GLU A 366 22.27 -22.21 16.76
N ASN A 367 23.18 -21.23 16.67
CA ASN A 367 24.58 -21.42 16.27
C ASN A 367 24.80 -21.89 14.82
N HIS A 368 23.97 -21.43 13.87
CA HIS A 368 24.19 -21.71 12.46
C HIS A 368 24.75 -20.53 11.69
N ILE A 369 25.54 -20.83 10.65
CA ILE A 369 26.04 -19.83 9.70
C ILE A 369 24.87 -19.42 8.79
N CYS A 370 24.24 -18.30 9.11
CA CYS A 370 23.21 -17.68 8.28
C CYS A 370 23.74 -16.47 7.53
N HIS A 371 23.13 -16.18 6.38
CA HIS A 371 23.39 -14.97 5.61
C HIS A 371 22.30 -13.94 5.92
N PRO A 372 22.67 -12.76 6.44
CA PRO A 372 21.74 -11.66 6.63
C PRO A 372 21.35 -11.11 5.25
N VAL A 373 20.05 -11.05 4.98
CA VAL A 373 19.52 -10.51 3.73
C VAL A 373 18.53 -9.39 4.00
N PHE A 374 18.47 -8.46 3.06
CA PHE A 374 17.69 -7.23 3.18
C PHE A 374 16.91 -6.97 1.89
N LEU A 375 15.70 -6.45 2.02
CA LEU A 375 14.85 -6.04 0.91
C LEU A 375 14.33 -4.62 1.19
N ASN A 376 14.65 -3.69 0.27
CA ASN A 376 14.01 -2.39 0.23
C ASN A 376 12.60 -2.54 -0.36
N PHE A 377 11.66 -2.92 0.50
CA PHE A 377 10.27 -3.16 0.11
C PHE A 377 9.62 -1.91 -0.47
N SER A 378 9.98 -0.73 0.03
CA SER A 378 9.47 0.55 -0.49
C SER A 378 9.86 0.77 -1.95
N ARG A 379 11.14 0.50 -2.28
CA ARG A 379 11.65 0.60 -3.65
C ARG A 379 10.91 -0.35 -4.59
N LEU A 380 10.68 -1.59 -4.15
CA LEU A 380 9.97 -2.60 -4.92
C LEU A 380 8.52 -2.18 -5.25
N ILE A 381 7.80 -1.54 -4.32
CA ILE A 381 6.42 -1.10 -4.55
C ILE A 381 6.37 0.19 -5.40
N VAL A 382 7.25 1.16 -5.16
CA VAL A 382 7.24 2.47 -5.85
C VAL A 382 7.65 2.34 -7.32
N TYR A 383 8.66 1.52 -7.65
CA TYR A 383 9.17 1.35 -9.01
C TYR A 383 8.59 0.14 -9.76
N ARG A 384 7.49 -0.42 -9.26
CA ARG A 384 6.81 -1.60 -9.81
C ARG A 384 6.50 -1.53 -11.32
N ASN A 385 6.36 -0.33 -11.89
CA ASN A 385 5.92 -0.12 -13.28
C ASN A 385 7.06 0.22 -14.28
N GLU A 386 8.30 0.45 -13.83
CA GLU A 386 9.34 1.07 -14.68
C GLU A 386 10.51 0.15 -15.05
N SER A 387 10.69 -0.97 -14.35
CA SER A 387 11.82 -1.86 -14.60
C SER A 387 11.34 -3.19 -15.14
N ASN A 388 12.20 -3.85 -15.93
CA ASN A 388 12.18 -5.26 -16.33
C ASN A 388 12.01 -6.21 -15.12
N LEU A 389 10.87 -6.11 -14.42
CA LEU A 389 10.51 -6.82 -13.20
C LEU A 389 9.74 -8.11 -13.51
N ASP A 390 9.78 -8.60 -14.76
CA ASP A 390 9.46 -10.01 -15.07
C ASP A 390 10.32 -10.98 -14.25
N LYS A 391 11.48 -10.51 -13.74
CA LYS A 391 12.32 -11.28 -12.81
C LYS A 391 11.64 -11.65 -11.50
N TYR A 392 10.64 -10.91 -11.03
CA TYR A 392 10.23 -11.00 -9.63
C TYR A 392 8.90 -11.70 -9.38
N GLN A 393 8.05 -11.97 -10.40
CA GLN A 393 6.72 -12.63 -10.32
C GLN A 393 5.77 -12.18 -9.18
N PHE A 394 6.17 -11.21 -8.36
CA PHE A 394 5.54 -10.83 -7.10
C PHE A 394 4.32 -9.94 -7.36
N SER A 395 4.32 -9.23 -8.49
CA SER A 395 3.29 -8.27 -8.87
C SER A 395 1.91 -8.93 -9.06
N GLU A 396 1.84 -10.15 -9.57
CA GLU A 396 0.56 -10.79 -9.90
C GLU A 396 -0.19 -11.29 -8.66
N PHE A 397 0.52 -11.69 -7.61
CA PHE A 397 -0.07 -12.34 -6.42
C PHE A 397 -0.40 -11.39 -5.27
N ILE A 398 0.11 -10.14 -5.31
CA ILE A 398 -0.16 -9.14 -4.27
C ILE A 398 -1.57 -8.58 -4.39
N ASN A 399 -2.24 -8.47 -3.25
CA ASN A 399 -3.45 -7.67 -3.09
C ASN A 399 -3.23 -6.21 -3.52
N LYS A 400 -3.79 -5.87 -4.68
CA LYS A 400 -3.67 -4.55 -5.33
C LYS A 400 -4.15 -3.40 -4.44
N TYR A 401 -5.07 -3.65 -3.50
CA TYR A 401 -5.66 -2.62 -2.65
C TYR A 401 -4.68 -2.24 -1.56
N LEU A 402 -4.09 -3.25 -0.93
CA LEU A 402 -3.06 -3.03 0.07
C LEU A 402 -1.86 -2.31 -0.55
N ALA A 403 -1.50 -2.64 -1.79
CA ALA A 403 -0.45 -1.93 -2.53
C ALA A 403 -0.79 -0.46 -2.78
N GLU A 404 -1.99 -0.17 -3.32
CA GLU A 404 -2.44 1.20 -3.58
C GLU A 404 -2.56 2.02 -2.29
N ARG A 405 -3.16 1.45 -1.24
CA ARG A 405 -3.33 2.10 0.07
C ARG A 405 -1.99 2.40 0.72
N TRP A 406 -1.08 1.40 0.74
CA TRP A 406 0.28 1.57 1.25
C TRP A 406 0.98 2.72 0.52
N TYR A 407 0.87 2.74 -0.82
CA TYR A 407 1.48 3.77 -1.65
C TYR A 407 0.95 5.16 -1.31
N LYS A 408 -0.37 5.35 -1.24
CA LYS A 408 -0.99 6.64 -0.92
C LYS A 408 -0.60 7.14 0.47
N ARG A 409 -0.56 6.25 1.47
CA ARG A 409 -0.14 6.59 2.84
C ARG A 409 1.32 7.01 2.92
N ILE A 410 2.20 6.24 2.29
CA ILE A 410 3.64 6.52 2.23
C ILE A 410 3.88 7.83 1.49
N ALA A 411 3.24 8.03 0.35
CA ALA A 411 3.37 9.26 -0.43
C ALA A 411 2.98 10.49 0.38
N LEU A 412 1.83 10.45 1.05
CA LEU A 412 1.37 11.55 1.91
C LEU A 412 2.35 11.83 3.07
N TRP A 413 2.90 10.78 3.69
CA TRP A 413 3.81 10.91 4.83
C TRP A 413 5.17 11.52 4.44
N TRP A 414 5.67 11.20 3.25
CA TRP A 414 7.02 11.58 2.80
C TRP A 414 7.06 12.83 1.92
N LEU A 415 5.93 13.25 1.37
CA LEU A 415 5.85 14.45 0.53
C LEU A 415 6.39 15.71 1.23
N PHE A 416 6.10 15.87 2.52
CA PHE A 416 6.53 17.02 3.31
C PHE A 416 7.96 16.90 3.87
N LYS A 417 8.67 15.82 3.53
CA LYS A 417 10.02 15.55 4.02
C LYS A 417 11.06 15.67 2.92
N PRO A 418 12.31 16.02 3.26
CA PRO A 418 13.39 16.09 2.29
C PRO A 418 13.55 14.76 1.55
N SER A 419 13.78 14.82 0.24
CA SER A 419 13.91 13.64 -0.62
C SER A 419 15.09 12.72 -0.25
N SER A 420 16.06 13.24 0.51
CA SER A 420 17.16 12.47 1.09
C SER A 420 16.73 11.45 2.15
N HIS A 421 15.52 11.60 2.71
CA HIS A 421 14.99 10.72 3.75
C HIS A 421 13.99 9.69 3.22
N TRP A 422 13.76 9.65 1.90
CA TRP A 422 12.75 8.77 1.32
C TRP A 422 13.21 7.31 1.32
N PRO A 423 12.44 6.38 1.91
CA PRO A 423 12.88 5.00 2.12
C PRO A 423 13.24 4.24 0.84
N TRP A 424 12.59 4.54 -0.28
CA TRP A 424 12.85 3.88 -1.57
C TRP A 424 14.12 4.36 -2.29
N ARG A 425 14.77 5.42 -1.80
CA ARG A 425 16.01 5.96 -2.41
C ARG A 425 17.29 5.40 -1.80
N PHE A 426 17.19 4.76 -0.63
CA PHE A 426 18.35 4.19 0.03
C PHE A 426 18.89 2.98 -0.74
N SER A 427 20.16 3.07 -1.12
CA SER A 427 20.93 1.95 -1.67
C SER A 427 21.42 1.03 -0.56
N LEU A 428 21.77 -0.21 -0.92
CA LEU A 428 22.35 -1.16 0.04
C LEU A 428 23.61 -0.60 0.72
N GLN A 429 24.48 0.06 -0.02
CA GLN A 429 25.71 0.66 0.52
C GLN A 429 25.40 1.73 1.58
N GLN A 430 24.42 2.60 1.33
CA GLN A 430 24.00 3.61 2.30
C GLN A 430 23.44 2.97 3.57
N ILE A 431 22.67 1.90 3.42
CA ILE A 431 22.13 1.15 4.56
C ILE A 431 23.26 0.49 5.34
N GLN A 432 24.21 -0.17 4.67
CA GLN A 432 25.38 -0.77 5.30
C GLN A 432 26.25 0.24 6.06
N THR A 433 26.31 1.50 5.63
CA THR A 433 27.03 2.56 6.36
C THR A 433 26.28 3.10 7.58
N MET A 434 24.95 2.92 7.63
CA MET A 434 24.13 3.37 8.74
C MET A 434 24.06 2.36 9.88
N LEU A 435 24.18 1.07 9.56
CA LEU A 435 24.08 -0.06 10.47
C LEU A 435 25.44 -0.38 11.12
#